data_AF-A0A5B6WVL3-F1
#
_entry.id   AF-A0A5B6WVL3-F1
#
_cell.length_a   1.000
_cell.length_b   1.000
_cell.length_c   1.000
_cell.angle_alpha   90.00
_cell.angle_beta   90.00
_cell.angle_gamma   90.00
#
_symmetry.space_group_name_H-M   'P 1'
#
loop_
_entity.id
_entity.type
_entity.pdbx_description
1 polymer ?
#
loop_
_entity_poly.entity_id
_entity_poly.type
_entity_poly.pdbx_seq_one_letter_code
_entity_poly.pdbx_strand_id
1 'polypeptide(L)'
;MNEWFIKFLRTNPVVQQPPPLAPQLVPEMPQSAKLVRTKEFRATADDDPERAKFWLENTIRVLDELSCIPKECLKCAVSLLKDSAYQWWNTIISVVPRENVTWEFFQKEFKKKYISQRFLDQK
;
A
#
# COMPACT_ATOMS: atom_id res chain seq x y z
N MET A 1 -38.99 36.56 6.03
CA MET A 1 -38.33 36.06 4.80
C MET A 1 -38.29 37.24 3.86
N ASN A 2 -37.12 37.83 3.68
CA ASN A 2 -37.02 39.27 3.44
C ASN A 2 -36.87 39.58 1.94
N GLU A 3 -37.74 40.44 1.44
CA GLU A 3 -37.85 40.95 0.05
C GLU A 3 -36.52 41.39 -0.59
N TRP A 4 -35.53 41.76 0.22
CA TRP A 4 -34.17 42.04 -0.21
C TRP A 4 -33.52 40.87 -0.99
N PHE A 5 -33.77 39.63 -0.56
CA PHE A 5 -33.12 38.44 -1.12
C PHE A 5 -33.62 38.12 -2.54
N ILE A 6 -34.90 38.39 -2.82
CA ILE A 6 -35.51 38.18 -4.15
C ILE A 6 -35.02 39.22 -5.16
N LYS A 7 -34.80 40.46 -4.71
CA LYS A 7 -34.31 41.55 -5.57
C LYS A 7 -32.87 41.30 -6.05
N PHE A 8 -32.03 40.70 -5.21
CA PHE A 8 -30.63 40.36 -5.54
C PHE A 8 -30.53 39.31 -6.66
N LEU A 9 -31.36 38.26 -6.62
CA LEU A 9 -31.33 37.19 -7.63
C LEU A 9 -31.88 37.62 -9.00
N ARG A 10 -32.76 38.63 -9.04
CA ARG A 10 -33.41 39.08 -10.28
C ARG A 10 -32.59 40.10 -11.08
N THR A 11 -31.62 40.78 -10.47
CA THR A 11 -30.90 41.92 -11.10
C THR A 11 -29.50 41.62 -11.60
N ASN A 12 -29.07 40.35 -11.62
CA ASN A 12 -27.71 39.99 -12.06
C ASN A 12 -27.72 39.15 -13.35
N PRO A 13 -27.91 39.76 -14.54
CA PRO A 13 -27.66 39.09 -15.80
C PRO A 13 -26.18 39.31 -16.17
N VAL A 14 -25.43 38.21 -16.31
CA VAL A 14 -24.00 38.15 -16.72
C VAL A 14 -22.99 38.38 -15.59
N VAL A 15 -22.65 37.28 -14.89
CA VAL A 15 -21.24 37.01 -14.55
C VAL A 15 -20.97 35.53 -14.85
N GLN A 16 -20.59 35.32 -16.12
CA GLN A 16 -19.65 34.33 -16.63
C GLN A 16 -19.84 32.86 -16.18
N GLN A 17 -20.34 32.07 -17.13
CA GLN A 17 -20.15 30.64 -17.22
C GLN A 17 -18.67 30.30 -16.90
N PRO A 18 -18.37 29.28 -16.06
CA PRO A 18 -16.99 28.87 -15.84
C PRO A 18 -16.36 28.49 -17.20
N PRO A 19 -15.05 28.75 -17.42
CA PRO A 19 -14.38 28.21 -18.60
C PRO A 19 -14.59 26.69 -18.66
N PRO A 20 -14.62 26.07 -19.85
CA PRO A 20 -14.82 24.64 -19.98
C PRO A 20 -13.83 23.93 -19.05
N LEU A 21 -14.38 23.12 -18.13
CA LEU A 21 -13.60 22.27 -17.25
C LEU A 21 -12.63 21.48 -18.15
N ALA A 22 -11.36 21.89 -18.20
CA ALA A 22 -10.30 20.96 -18.50
C ALA A 22 -10.51 19.74 -17.60
N PRO A 23 -10.28 18.50 -18.07
CA PRO A 23 -10.51 17.31 -17.28
C PRO A 23 -9.87 17.53 -15.92
N GLN A 24 -10.72 17.73 -14.90
CA GLN A 24 -10.25 17.88 -13.55
C GLN A 24 -9.54 16.56 -13.30
N LEU A 25 -8.21 16.61 -13.21
CA LEU A 25 -7.42 15.54 -12.66
C LEU A 25 -7.84 15.51 -11.19
N VAL A 26 -9.01 14.90 -10.95
CA VAL A 26 -9.40 14.42 -9.64
C VAL A 26 -8.13 13.72 -9.15
N PRO A 27 -7.59 14.06 -7.97
CA PRO A 27 -6.74 13.11 -7.29
C PRO A 27 -7.67 11.93 -7.05
N GLU A 28 -7.70 11.01 -8.01
CA GLU A 28 -8.40 9.74 -7.92
C GLU A 28 -7.80 9.13 -6.66
N MET A 29 -8.55 9.24 -5.55
CA MET A 29 -8.28 8.49 -4.35
C MET A 29 -8.00 7.07 -4.83
N PRO A 30 -6.77 6.54 -4.69
CA PRO A 30 -6.42 5.30 -5.36
C PRO A 30 -7.31 4.22 -4.79
N GLN A 31 -8.27 3.79 -5.61
CA GLN A 31 -9.04 2.58 -5.58
C GLN A 31 -8.78 1.70 -4.35
N SER A 32 -9.25 2.14 -3.18
CA SER A 32 -9.21 1.35 -1.94
C SER A 32 -10.03 0.07 -2.05
N ALA A 33 -10.79 -0.09 -3.14
CA ALA A 33 -11.61 -1.23 -3.48
C ALA A 33 -10.93 -2.26 -4.41
N LYS A 34 -9.67 -2.07 -4.85
CA LYS A 34 -8.91 -3.09 -5.60
C LYS A 34 -7.74 -3.71 -4.85
N LEU A 35 -7.54 -3.36 -3.58
CA LEU A 35 -6.83 -4.21 -2.61
C LEU A 35 -7.70 -5.42 -2.20
N VAL A 36 -8.50 -5.94 -3.12
CA VAL A 36 -9.29 -7.14 -2.92
C VAL A 36 -8.31 -8.30 -3.07
N ARG A 37 -7.87 -8.81 -1.92
CA ARG A 37 -7.34 -10.17 -1.71
C ARG A 37 -5.83 -10.38 -1.56
N THR A 38 -5.06 -9.38 -1.14
CA THR A 38 -3.77 -9.72 -0.50
C THR A 38 -4.04 -10.08 0.95
N LYS A 39 -4.00 -11.39 1.26
CA LYS A 39 -4.17 -11.90 2.63
C LYS A 39 -2.99 -11.46 3.50
N GLU A 40 -3.27 -11.20 4.77
CA GLU A 40 -2.25 -10.92 5.79
C GLU A 40 -1.24 -12.06 5.90
N PHE A 41 0.01 -11.75 6.23
CA PHE A 41 1.03 -12.75 6.57
C PHE A 41 1.27 -12.78 8.07
N ARG A 42 0.97 -13.93 8.66
CA ARG A 42 1.31 -14.29 10.03
C ARG A 42 2.35 -15.38 9.92
N ALA A 43 3.47 -15.25 10.61
CA ALA A 43 4.43 -16.34 10.71
C ALA A 43 4.07 -17.22 11.91
N THR A 44 3.70 -18.47 11.63
CA THR A 44 3.46 -19.50 12.63
C THR A 44 4.66 -20.44 12.75
N ALA A 45 4.77 -21.16 13.88
CA ALA A 45 5.82 -22.14 14.10
C ALA A 45 5.80 -23.26 13.03
N ASP A 46 4.63 -23.57 12.49
CA ASP A 46 4.40 -24.63 11.50
C ASP A 46 4.33 -24.13 10.05
N ASP A 47 4.56 -22.83 9.80
CA ASP A 47 4.44 -22.31 8.44
C ASP A 47 5.54 -22.85 7.51
N ASP A 48 5.07 -23.48 6.44
CA ASP A 48 5.85 -23.98 5.31
C ASP A 48 6.48 -22.81 4.51
N PRO A 49 7.78 -22.87 4.18
CA PRO A 49 8.43 -21.98 3.21
C PRO A 49 7.63 -21.73 1.93
N GLU A 50 6.87 -22.71 1.43
CA GLU A 50 6.01 -22.53 0.25
C GLU A 50 4.93 -21.49 0.47
N ARG A 51 4.32 -21.44 1.68
CA ARG A 51 3.30 -20.44 2.02
C ARG A 51 3.89 -19.03 2.08
N ALA A 52 5.09 -18.89 2.65
CA ALA A 52 5.80 -17.61 2.68
C ALA A 52 6.21 -17.15 1.28
N LYS A 53 6.69 -18.07 0.43
CA LYS A 53 7.00 -17.80 -0.97
C LYS A 53 5.77 -17.36 -1.75
N PHE A 54 4.68 -18.12 -1.67
CA PHE A 54 3.43 -17.82 -2.34
C PHE A 54 2.88 -16.46 -1.92
N TRP A 55 2.93 -16.15 -0.62
CA TRP A 55 2.50 -14.85 -0.11
C TRP A 55 3.33 -13.70 -0.70
N LEU A 56 4.65 -13.84 -0.74
CA LEU A 56 5.55 -12.81 -1.27
C LEU A 56 5.33 -12.60 -2.78
N GLU A 57 5.24 -13.67 -3.56
CA GLU A 57 5.01 -13.62 -5.01
C GLU A 57 3.65 -13.00 -5.34
N ASN A 58 2.59 -13.37 -4.63
CA ASN A 58 1.27 -12.78 -4.83
C ASN A 58 1.26 -11.29 -4.46
N THR A 59 1.95 -10.89 -3.39
CA THR A 59 2.05 -9.49 -2.99
C THR A 59 2.80 -8.67 -4.03
N ILE A 60 3.92 -9.18 -4.55
CA ILE A 60 4.67 -8.53 -5.64
C ILE A 60 3.77 -8.35 -6.87
N ARG A 61 3.06 -9.40 -7.30
CA ARG A 61 2.15 -9.33 -8.44
C ARG A 61 1.07 -8.27 -8.28
N VAL A 62 0.39 -8.24 -7.13
CA VAL A 62 -0.67 -7.24 -6.87
C VAL A 62 -0.11 -5.83 -6.86
N LEU A 63 1.07 -5.61 -6.28
CA LEU A 63 1.68 -4.29 -6.22
C LEU A 63 2.16 -3.81 -7.61
N ASP A 64 2.64 -4.73 -8.44
CA ASP A 64 3.01 -4.46 -9.84
C ASP A 64 1.79 -4.12 -10.70
N GLU A 65 0.69 -4.87 -10.56
CA GLU A 65 -0.59 -4.57 -11.22
C GLU A 65 -1.15 -3.19 -10.83
N LEU A 66 -0.87 -2.74 -9.60
CA LEU A 66 -1.23 -1.41 -9.11
C LEU A 66 -0.22 -0.32 -9.48
N SER A 67 0.85 -0.66 -10.23
CA SER A 67 1.95 0.25 -10.58
C SER A 67 2.52 1.00 -9.37
N CYS A 68 2.61 0.30 -8.23
CA CYS A 68 3.00 0.89 -6.97
C CYS A 68 4.50 1.22 -6.97
N ILE A 69 4.87 2.43 -6.54
CA ILE A 69 6.29 2.81 -6.46
C ILE A 69 6.97 2.08 -5.29
N PRO A 70 8.28 1.78 -5.35
CA PRO A 70 8.95 0.93 -4.36
C PRO A 70 8.74 1.34 -2.90
N LYS A 71 8.71 2.65 -2.63
CA LYS A 71 8.48 3.19 -1.28
C LYS A 71 7.07 2.91 -0.76
N GLU A 72 6.07 2.93 -1.64
CA GLU A 72 4.69 2.60 -1.31
C GLU A 72 4.51 1.08 -1.23
N CYS A 73 5.13 0.31 -2.12
CA CYS A 73 5.16 -1.16 -2.06
C CYS A 73 5.61 -1.66 -0.70
N LEU A 74 6.70 -1.08 -0.19
CA LEU A 74 7.22 -1.42 1.13
C LEU A 74 6.20 -1.14 2.23
N LYS A 75 5.56 0.04 2.24
CA LYS A 75 4.55 0.39 3.24
C LYS A 75 3.37 -0.57 3.20
N CYS A 76 2.90 -0.92 2.00
CA CYS A 76 1.81 -1.87 1.78
C CYS A 76 2.18 -3.28 2.26
N ALA A 77 3.36 -3.78 1.92
CA ALA A 77 3.77 -5.11 2.35
C ALA A 77 3.95 -5.20 3.87
N VAL A 78 4.50 -4.15 4.50
CA VAL A 78 4.68 -4.10 5.95
C VAL A 78 3.34 -4.03 6.68
N SER A 79 2.33 -3.33 6.14
CA SER A 79 0.99 -3.28 6.76
C SER A 79 0.25 -4.62 6.72
N LEU A 80 0.64 -5.51 5.80
CA LEU A 80 0.12 -6.87 5.68
C LEU A 80 0.81 -7.87 6.61
N LEU A 81 1.97 -7.53 7.19
CA LEU A 81 2.61 -8.36 8.21
C LEU A 81 1.86 -8.28 9.53
N LYS A 82 1.79 -9.41 10.24
CA LYS A 82 1.13 -9.53 11.54
C LYS A 82 1.97 -10.33 12.53
N ASP A 83 1.66 -10.14 13.81
CA ASP A 83 2.22 -10.88 14.95
C ASP A 83 3.77 -10.93 14.89
N SER A 84 4.34 -12.13 14.94
CA SER A 84 5.77 -12.41 14.91
C SER A 84 6.46 -11.86 13.66
N ALA A 85 5.78 -11.81 12.50
CA ALA A 85 6.37 -11.28 11.27
C ALA A 85 6.52 -9.75 11.32
N TYR A 86 5.52 -9.07 11.88
CA TYR A 86 5.61 -7.62 12.09
C TYR A 86 6.67 -7.26 13.13
N GLN A 87 6.75 -8.01 14.24
CA GLN A 87 7.78 -7.80 15.27
C GLN A 87 9.20 -8.05 14.74
N TRP A 88 9.38 -9.10 13.94
CA TRP A 88 10.64 -9.37 13.27
C TRP A 88 11.05 -8.20 12.37
N TRP A 89 10.13 -7.70 11.54
CA TRP A 89 10.42 -6.58 10.66
C TRP A 89 10.83 -5.31 11.43
N ASN A 90 10.12 -4.99 12.52
CA ASN A 90 10.48 -3.86 13.39
C ASN A 90 11.88 -3.99 14.00
N THR A 91 12.31 -5.23 14.31
CA THR A 91 13.65 -5.50 14.84
C THR A 91 14.73 -5.29 13.78
N ILE A 92 14.46 -5.65 12.53
CA ILE A 92 15.42 -5.42 11.43
C ILE A 92 15.61 -3.93 11.18
N ILE A 93 14.52 -3.15 11.11
CA ILE A 93 14.61 -1.72 10.82
C ILE A 93 15.14 -0.89 11.99
N SER A 94 15.21 -1.44 13.21
CA SER A 94 15.82 -0.75 14.36
C SER A 94 17.34 -0.77 14.31
N VAL A 95 17.93 -1.74 13.60
CA VAL A 95 19.39 -1.91 13.47
C VAL A 95 19.93 -1.52 12.10
N VAL A 96 19.07 -1.21 11.14
CA VAL A 96 19.42 -0.84 9.76
C VAL A 96 19.19 0.66 9.55
N PRO A 97 20.14 1.40 8.96
CA PRO A 97 19.95 2.81 8.60
C PRO A 97 18.72 3.00 7.71
N ARG A 98 17.97 4.09 7.93
CA ARG A 98 16.70 4.33 7.21
C ARG A 98 16.90 4.43 5.69
N GLU A 99 18.02 4.95 5.23
CA GLU A 99 18.33 5.03 3.79
C GLU A 99 18.43 3.65 3.12
N ASN A 100 18.76 2.61 3.88
CA ASN A 100 18.94 1.25 3.38
C ASN A 100 17.63 0.42 3.42
N VAL A 101 16.57 0.94 4.04
CA VAL A 101 15.28 0.24 4.15
C VAL A 101 14.48 0.47 2.86
N THR A 102 14.72 -0.39 1.87
CA THR A 102 14.06 -0.36 0.55
C THR A 102 13.14 -1.57 0.35
N TRP A 103 12.35 -1.54 -0.74
CA TRP A 103 11.52 -2.68 -1.14
C TRP A 103 12.35 -3.94 -1.44
N GLU A 104 13.50 -3.78 -2.09
CA GLU A 104 14.43 -4.86 -2.40
C GLU A 104 15.05 -5.44 -1.12
N PHE A 105 15.40 -4.57 -0.18
CA PHE A 105 15.90 -4.97 1.14
C PHE A 105 14.86 -5.82 1.88
N PHE A 106 13.59 -5.40 1.90
CA PHE A 106 12.49 -6.18 2.47
C PHE A 106 12.39 -7.57 1.83
N GLN A 107 12.33 -7.65 0.50
CA GLN A 107 12.21 -8.93 -0.20
C GLN A 107 13.36 -9.88 0.13
N LYS A 108 14.60 -9.35 0.21
CA LYS A 108 15.80 -10.13 0.53
C LYS A 108 15.75 -10.69 1.95
N GLU A 109 15.47 -9.83 2.94
CA GLU A 109 15.41 -10.26 4.34
C GLU A 109 14.21 -11.19 4.60
N PHE A 110 13.07 -10.94 3.95
CA PHE A 110 11.90 -11.82 4.05
C PHE A 110 12.21 -13.22 3.50
N LYS A 111 12.81 -13.30 2.30
CA LYS A 111 13.26 -14.57 1.71
C LYS A 111 14.23 -15.27 2.63
N LYS A 112 15.24 -14.57 3.14
CA LYS A 112 16.22 -15.14 4.07
C LYS A 112 15.55 -15.72 5.31
N LYS A 113 14.62 -14.99 5.93
CA LYS A 113 13.97 -15.38 7.19
C LYS A 113 12.97 -16.52 7.05
N TYR A 114 12.10 -16.46 6.05
CA TYR A 114 10.94 -17.36 5.97
C TYR A 114 11.02 -18.40 4.85
N ILE A 115 11.89 -18.20 3.86
CA ILE A 115 11.98 -19.08 2.67
C ILE A 115 13.30 -19.86 2.69
N SER A 116 14.43 -19.21 2.99
CA SER A 116 15.75 -19.84 2.98
C SER A 116 16.12 -20.51 4.30
N GLN A 117 15.70 -19.97 5.44
CA GLN A 117 16.16 -20.45 6.75
C GLN A 117 15.77 -21.92 7.03
N ARG A 118 14.60 -22.37 6.55
CA ARG A 118 14.14 -23.76 6.79
C ARG A 118 14.68 -24.81 5.81
N PHE A 119 15.34 -24.40 4.71
CA PHE A 119 16.04 -25.35 3.84
C PHE A 119 17.34 -25.86 4.48
N LEU A 120 17.89 -25.16 5.48
CA LEU A 120 19.13 -25.54 6.16
C LEU A 120 18.89 -26.45 7.39
N ASP A 121 17.72 -26.38 8.01
CA ASP A 121 17.37 -27.19 9.19
C ASP A 121 16.82 -28.60 8.86
N GLN A 122 16.70 -28.97 7.58
CA GLN A 122 16.23 -30.29 7.13
C GLN A 122 17.36 -31.26 6.72
N LYS A 123 18.62 -31.04 7.16
CA LYS A 123 19.73 -31.95 6.86
C LYS A 123 20.08 -32.87 8.02
#